data_AF-A0A6G2DD06-F1
#
_entry.id   AF-A0A6G2DD06-F1
#
_cell.length_a   1.000
_cell.length_b   1.000
_cell.length_c   1.000
_cell.angle_alpha   90.00
_cell.angle_beta   90.00
_cell.angle_gamma   90.00
#
_symmetry.space_group_name_H-M   'P 1'
#
loop_
_entity.id
_entity.type
_entity.pdbx_description
1 polymer ?
#
loop_
_entity_poly.entity_id
_entity_poly.type
_entity_poly.pdbx_seq_one_letter_code
_entity_poly.pdbx_strand_id
1 'polypeptide(L)' 'MRIGLFTDTYFPQVSGVATSIRTLKTELEKQGHAVFIFTTTDKDVNRYEDWQIIRIPSVPFFAFK' A
#
# COMPACT_ATOMS: atom_id res chain seq x y z
N MET A 1 8.17 0.04 16.99
CA MET A 1 6.83 0.67 17.09
C MET A 1 5.92 0.18 15.96
N ARG A 2 4.61 0.41 15.99
CA ARG A 2 3.69 0.08 14.87
C ARG A 2 3.40 1.34 14.05
N ILE A 3 3.62 1.29 12.74
CA ILE A 3 3.52 2.43 11.82
C ILE A 3 2.59 2.05 10.66
N GLY A 4 1.60 2.89 10.35
CA GLY A 4 0.70 2.71 9.20
C GLY A 4 0.97 3.78 8.14
N LEU A 5 1.29 3.36 6.92
CA LEU A 5 1.46 4.22 5.75
C LEU A 5 0.21 4.13 4.86
N PHE A 6 -0.41 5.26 4.56
CA PHE A 6 -1.63 5.34 3.75
C PHE A 6 -1.30 5.94 2.38
N THR A 7 -1.64 5.24 1.30
CA THR A 7 -1.30 5.64 -0.07
C THR A 7 -2.36 5.20 -1.05
N ASP A 8 -2.66 6.03 -2.04
CA ASP A 8 -3.58 5.72 -3.13
C ASP A 8 -3.02 4.61 -4.04
N THR A 9 -1.69 4.64 -4.26
CA THR A 9 -0.96 3.70 -5.12
C THR A 9 0.15 2.96 -4.37
N TYR A 10 0.34 1.68 -4.70
CA TYR A 10 1.49 0.87 -4.29
C TYR A 10 1.75 -0.22 -5.35
N PHE A 11 2.85 -0.96 -5.21
CA PHE A 11 3.18 -2.07 -6.12
C PHE A 11 1.98 -3.01 -6.33
N PRO A 12 1.72 -3.50 -7.56
CA PRO A 12 2.58 -3.54 -8.73
C PRO A 12 2.61 -2.24 -9.55
N GLN A 13 1.82 -1.22 -9.22
CA GLN A 13 1.83 0.04 -9.95
C GLN A 13 3.19 0.74 -9.76
N VAL A 14 3.97 0.81 -10.83
CA VAL A 14 5.31 1.41 -10.80
C VAL A 14 5.18 2.94 -10.79
N SER A 15 5.53 3.55 -9.67
CA SER A 15 5.59 5.00 -9.52
C SER A 15 6.75 5.41 -8.61
N GLY A 16 7.18 6.68 -8.74
CA GLY A 16 8.15 7.26 -7.81
C GLY A 16 7.64 7.20 -6.36
N VAL A 17 6.33 7.43 -6.17
CA VAL A 17 5.66 7.36 -4.86
C VAL A 17 5.75 5.96 -4.26
N ALA A 18 5.38 4.91 -5.00
CA ALA A 18 5.47 3.53 -4.54
C ALA A 18 6.91 3.15 -4.17
N THR A 19 7.89 3.64 -4.93
CA THR A 19 9.32 3.41 -4.66
C THR A 19 9.78 4.09 -3.37
N SER A 20 9.42 5.35 -3.15
CA SER A 20 9.74 6.07 -1.91
C SER A 20 9.11 5.42 -0.68
N ILE A 21 7.86 4.99 -0.78
CA ILE A 21 7.16 4.28 0.30
C ILE A 21 7.85 2.94 0.62
N ARG A 22 8.26 2.19 -0.40
CA ARG A 22 9.00 0.93 -0.20
C ARG A 22 10.32 1.17 0.51
N THR A 23 11.10 2.16 0.08
CA THR A 23 12.36 2.52 0.75
C THR A 23 12.12 2.90 2.22
N LEU A 24 11.09 3.71 2.48
CA LEU A 24 10.72 4.10 3.85
C LEU A 24 10.29 2.90 4.69
N LYS A 25 9.43 2.02 4.15
CA LYS A 25 9.02 0.77 4.82
C LYS A 25 10.24 -0.04 5.22
N THR A 26 11.12 -0.33 4.26
CA THR A 26 12.32 -1.15 4.49
C THR A 26 13.25 -0.55 5.53
N GLU A 27 13.46 0.76 5.53
CA GLU A 27 14.38 1.39 6.48
C GLU A 27 13.79 1.44 7.90
N LEU A 28 12.49 1.68 8.03
CA LEU A 28 11.79 1.58 9.31
C LEU A 28 11.75 0.13 9.84
N GLU A 29 11.60 -0.86 8.97
CA GLU A 29 11.66 -2.28 9.36
C GLU A 29 13.05 -2.68 9.87
N LYS A 30 14.12 -2.21 9.23
CA LYS A 30 15.50 -2.42 9.71
C LYS A 30 15.74 -1.83 11.10
N GLN A 31 15.08 -0.73 11.42
CA GLN A 31 15.13 -0.10 12.74
C GLN A 31 14.24 -0.82 13.79
N GLY A 32 13.58 -1.94 13.42
CA GLY A 32 12.75 -2.74 14.33
C GLY A 32 11.30 -2.24 14.46
N HIS A 33 10.82 -1.43 13.51
CA HIS A 33 9.42 -1.03 13.46
C HIS A 33 8.59 -2.02 12.63
N ALA A 34 7.36 -2.28 13.08
CA ALA A 34 6.38 -3.02 12.28
C ALA A 34 5.62 -2.01 11.40
N VAL A 35 5.80 -2.10 10.08
CA VAL A 35 5.21 -1.17 9.12
C VAL A 35 4.11 -1.86 8.33
N PHE A 36 2.95 -1.20 8.26
CA PHE A 36 1.78 -1.64 7.50
C PHE A 36 1.49 -0.62 6.39
N ILE A 37 1.13 -1.09 5.21
CA ILE A 37 0.78 -0.24 4.08
C ILE A 37 -0.70 -0.41 3.77
N PHE A 38 -1.46 0.66 3.91
CA PHE A 38 -2.87 0.73 3.56
C PHE A 38 -2.99 1.37 2.19
N THR A 39 -3.52 0.63 1.22
CA THR A 39 -3.64 1.10 -0.15
C THR A 39 -4.92 0.63 -0.82
N THR A 40 -5.17 1.09 -2.04
CA THR A 40 -6.34 0.67 -2.81
C THR A 40 -6.09 -0.68 -3.49
N THR A 41 -7.18 -1.35 -3.86
CA THR A 41 -7.11 -2.58 -4.65
C THR A 41 -6.96 -2.23 -6.11
N ASP A 42 -5.93 -2.76 -6.76
CA ASP A 42 -5.78 -2.75 -8.22
C ASP A 42 -6.18 -4.11 -8.80
N LYS A 43 -6.63 -4.13 -10.06
CA LYS A 43 -7.13 -5.34 -10.74
C LYS A 43 -6.03 -6.39 -10.94
N ASP A 44 -4.79 -5.93 -11.09
CA ASP A 44 -3.65 -6.78 -11.42
C ASP A 44 -2.88 -7.27 -10.18
N VAL A 45 -3.39 -7.02 -8.97
CA VAL A 45 -2.69 -7.43 -7.74
C VAL A 45 -3.09 -8.85 -7.32
N ASN A 46 -2.09 -9.70 -7.14
CA ASN A 46 -2.25 -10.96 -6.43
C ASN A 46 -2.43 -10.68 -4.92
N ARG A 47 -3.61 -10.98 -4.36
CA ARG A 47 -3.98 -10.69 -2.96
C ARG A 47 -3.07 -11.31 -1.89
N TYR A 48 -2.13 -12.17 -2.29
CA TYR A 48 -1.35 -13.02 -1.39
C TYR A 48 0.11 -12.58 -1.20
N GLU A 49 0.56 -11.47 -1.81
CA GLU A 49 1.99 -11.15 -1.82
C GLU A 49 2.56 -10.63 -0.49
N ASP A 50 1.76 -10.03 0.40
CA ASP A 50 2.29 -9.53 1.66
C ASP A 50 1.20 -9.22 2.70
N TRP A 51 1.27 -9.87 3.87
CA TRP A 51 0.36 -9.68 5.00
C TRP A 51 0.40 -8.27 5.61
N GLN A 52 1.47 -7.52 5.35
CA GLN A 52 1.65 -6.14 5.80
C GLN A 52 1.00 -5.11 4.87
N ILE A 53 0.53 -5.53 3.68
CA ILE A 53 -0.12 -4.66 2.70
C ILE A 53 -1.63 -4.91 2.76
N ILE A 54 -2.35 -3.95 3.33
CA ILE A 54 -3.80 -3.99 3.50
C ILE A 54 -4.43 -3.22 2.34
N ARG A 55 -5.20 -3.93 1.51
CA ARG A 55 -5.88 -3.34 0.36
C ARG A 55 -7.36 -3.13 0.64
N ILE A 56 -7.78 -1.88 0.49
CA ILE A 56 -9.16 -1.45 0.69
C ILE A 56 -9.80 -1.33 -0.70
N PRO A 57 -10.96 -1.98 -0.96
CA PRO A 57 -11.66 -1.82 -2.22
C PRO A 57 -12.27 -0.42 -2.32
N SER A 58 -12.24 0.16 -3.52
CA SER A 58 -12.91 1.43 -3.79
C SER A 58 -14.43 1.28 -3.74
N VAL A 59 -15.11 2.29 -3.23
CA VAL A 59 -16.58 2.36 -3.28
C VAL A 59 -16.97 2.95 -4.64
N PRO A 60 -17.81 2.27 -5.44
CA PRO A 60 -18.25 2.79 -6.72
C PRO A 60 -19.03 4.10 -6.51
N PHE A 61 -18.60 5.16 -7.19
CA PHE A 61 -19.28 6.44 -7.15
C PHE A 61 -20.47 6.45 -8.13
N PHE A 62 -21.67 6.68 -7.61
CA PHE A 62 -22.94 6.54 -8.36
C PHE A 62 -23.52 7.86 -8.88
N ALA A 63 -22.85 9.01 -8.67
CA ALA A 63 -23.45 10.32 -8.90
C ALA A 63 -23.28 10.88 -10.34
N PHE A 64 -22.72 10.13 -11.28
CA PHE A 64 -22.75 10.50 -12.70
C PHE A 64 -23.33 9.35 -13.53
N LYS A 65 -24.47 9.62 -14.16
CA LYS A 65 -25.15 8.78 -15.15
C LYS A 65 -24.97 9.39 -16.53
#